data_AF-A0A2Z5PJP0-F1
#
_entry.id   AF-A0A2Z5PJP0-F1
#
_cell.length_a   1.000
_cell.length_b   1.000
_cell.length_c   1.000
_cell.angle_alpha   90.00
_cell.angle_beta   90.00
_cell.angle_gamma   90.00
#
_symmetry.space_group_name_H-M   'P 1'
#
loop_
_entity.id
_entity.type
_entity.pdbx_description
1 polymer ?
#
loop_
_entity_poly.entity_id
_entity_poly.type
_entity_poly.pdbx_seq_one_letter_code
_entity_poly.pdbx_strand_id
1 'polypeptide(L)'
;MQLNVSLSDLKRHAKTTPSAFISLMICLVFTAWSLYISRNIWILIMAIPFILGLTLIPIKISQMNKELSDQLLPEYIHYADEYNISEINKDTLNQRVKIVGKLDKIIYGISTKPTIRIKDDTGEIFSNLISPVPEGIKKGDIIELYGVVAKHYKFFGIMGIPNLWKPKIYGIGVRKI
;
A
#
# COMPACT_ATOMS: atom_id res chain seq x y z
N MET A 1 -14.85 18.75 10.79
CA MET A 1 -13.92 17.66 10.42
C MET A 1 -12.90 17.55 11.53
N GLN A 2 -13.17 16.74 12.56
CA GLN A 2 -12.26 16.57 13.70
C GLN A 2 -11.19 15.54 13.30
N LEU A 3 -9.95 16.01 13.10
CA LEU A 3 -8.77 15.13 13.02
C LEU A 3 -8.48 14.57 14.42
N ASN A 4 -9.25 13.57 14.83
CA ASN A 4 -8.93 12.80 16.03
C ASN A 4 -7.86 11.76 15.64
N VAL A 5 -6.63 12.22 15.44
CA VAL A 5 -5.51 11.35 15.05
C VAL A 5 -5.02 10.61 16.29
N SER A 6 -5.40 9.34 16.42
CA SER A 6 -4.87 8.50 17.50
C SER A 6 -3.37 8.24 17.30
N LEU A 7 -2.62 8.11 18.39
CA LEU A 7 -1.20 7.70 18.37
C LEU A 7 -0.99 6.36 17.65
N SER A 8 -1.99 5.47 17.68
CA SER A 8 -1.99 4.21 16.92
C SER A 8 -2.04 4.45 15.40
N ASP A 9 -2.86 5.40 14.97
CA ASP A 9 -3.01 5.77 13.56
C ASP A 9 -1.74 6.44 13.05
N LEU A 10 -1.10 7.27 13.88
CA LEU A 10 0.16 7.93 13.56
C LEU A 10 1.31 6.92 13.37
N LYS A 11 1.42 5.92 14.26
CA LYS A 11 2.38 4.81 14.11
C LYS A 11 2.09 3.95 12.89
N ARG A 12 0.81 3.68 12.60
CA ARG A 12 0.38 2.96 11.39
C ARG A 12 0.77 3.74 10.14
N HIS A 13 0.53 5.05 10.14
CA HIS A 13 0.81 5.94 9.03
C HIS A 13 2.31 6.05 8.74
N ALA A 14 3.14 6.21 9.78
CA ALA A 14 4.60 6.18 9.66
C ALA A 14 5.10 4.86 9.05
N LYS A 15 4.45 3.74 9.38
CA LYS A 15 4.78 2.41 8.83
C LYS A 15 4.31 2.21 7.40
N THR A 16 3.20 2.85 7.01
CA THR A 16 2.64 2.74 5.66
C THR A 16 3.24 3.74 4.68
N THR A 17 3.77 4.89 5.11
CA THR A 17 4.35 5.91 4.22
C THR A 17 5.82 6.19 4.55
N PRO A 18 6.72 5.20 4.41
CA PRO A 18 8.12 5.37 4.82
C PRO A 18 8.86 6.43 4.00
N SER A 19 8.54 6.63 2.71
CA SER A 19 9.13 7.71 1.90
C SER A 19 8.87 9.09 2.50
N ALA A 20 7.61 9.42 2.78
CA ALA A 20 7.23 10.69 3.37
C ALA A 20 7.85 10.91 4.75
N PHE A 21 7.92 9.84 5.56
CA PHE A 21 8.56 9.90 6.87
C PHE A 21 10.07 10.19 6.77
N ILE A 22 10.77 9.54 5.84
CA ILE A 22 12.20 9.79 5.58
C ILE A 22 12.41 11.23 5.11
N SER A 23 11.61 11.70 4.15
CA SER A 23 11.69 13.08 3.67
C SER A 23 11.42 14.10 4.79
N LEU A 24 10.47 13.82 5.68
CA LEU A 24 10.16 14.65 6.84
C LEU A 24 11.33 14.69 7.83
N MET A 25 11.94 13.54 8.13
CA MET A 25 13.15 13.48 8.97
C MET A 25 14.30 14.31 8.39
N ILE A 26 14.56 14.16 7.10
CA ILE A 26 15.59 14.94 6.39
C ILE A 26 15.28 16.44 6.50
N CYS A 27 14.04 16.85 6.20
CA CYS A 27 13.61 18.24 6.29
C CYS A 27 13.79 18.82 7.70
N LEU A 28 13.41 18.08 8.74
CA LEU A 28 13.59 18.50 10.13
C LEU A 28 15.07 18.65 10.50
N VAL A 29 15.91 17.69 10.12
CA VAL A 29 17.36 17.74 10.42
C VAL A 29 18.01 18.95 9.75
N PHE A 30 17.73 19.19 8.47
CA PHE A 30 18.26 20.37 7.76
C PHE A 30 17.74 21.68 8.34
N THR A 31 16.46 21.75 8.72
CA THR A 31 15.87 22.94 9.34
C THR A 31 16.51 23.23 10.70
N ALA A 32 16.69 22.20 11.54
CA ALA A 32 17.33 22.33 12.85
C ALA A 32 18.81 22.74 12.73
N TRP A 33 19.53 22.12 11.79
CA TRP A 33 20.92 22.48 11.49
C TRP A 33 21.05 23.94 11.03
N SER A 34 20.18 24.36 10.12
CA SER A 34 20.15 25.73 9.60
C SER A 34 19.81 26.75 10.69
N LEU A 35 18.87 26.44 11.60
CA LEU A 35 18.55 27.26 12.76
C LEU A 35 19.72 27.37 13.74
N TYR A 36 20.46 26.29 13.96
CA TYR A 36 21.63 26.28 14.84
C TYR A 36 22.74 27.21 14.34
N ILE A 37 23.04 27.17 13.04
CA ILE A 37 24.09 28.00 12.42
C ILE A 37 23.62 29.46 12.29
N SER A 38 22.43 29.69 11.74
CA SER A 38 21.97 31.04 11.40
C SER A 38 21.35 31.80 12.58
N ARG A 39 20.91 31.10 13.64
CA ARG A 39 20.11 31.63 14.77
C ARG A 39 18.88 32.44 14.34
N ASN A 40 18.38 32.21 13.12
CA ASN A 40 17.27 32.96 12.54
C ASN A 40 15.96 32.15 12.56
N ILE A 41 15.01 32.59 13.38
CA ILE A 41 13.69 31.95 13.55
C ILE A 41 12.85 31.97 12.27
N TRP A 42 13.09 32.89 11.34
CA TRP A 42 12.38 32.94 10.06
C TRP A 42 12.53 31.66 9.23
N ILE A 43 13.65 30.95 9.39
CA ILE A 43 13.90 29.66 8.73
C ILE A 43 12.86 28.62 9.18
N LEU A 44 12.53 28.60 10.47
CA LEU A 44 11.52 27.69 11.00
C LEU A 44 10.14 28.03 10.44
N ILE A 45 9.78 29.31 10.41
CA ILE A 45 8.48 29.77 9.88
C ILE A 45 8.33 29.36 8.40
N MET A 46 9.38 29.51 7.61
CA MET A 46 9.38 29.09 6.20
C MET A 46 9.34 27.57 6.02
N ALA A 47 9.87 26.79 6.96
CA ALA A 47 9.82 25.33 6.92
C ALA A 47 8.44 24.75 7.27
N ILE A 48 7.61 25.46 8.05
CA ILE A 48 6.26 25.03 8.47
C ILE A 48 5.40 24.53 7.29
N PRO A 49 5.20 25.28 6.18
CA PRO A 49 4.38 24.81 5.07
C PRO A 49 4.90 23.51 4.44
N PHE A 50 6.22 23.30 4.41
CA PHE A 50 6.81 22.07 3.88
C PHE A 50 6.58 20.88 4.81
N ILE A 51 6.75 21.07 6.12
CA ILE A 51 6.49 20.02 7.13
C ILE A 51 5.00 19.63 7.10
N LEU A 52 4.10 20.62 7.01
CA LEU A 52 2.67 20.39 6.87
C LEU A 52 2.35 19.64 5.57
N GLY A 53 2.92 20.05 4.43
CA GLY A 53 2.72 19.37 3.15
C GLY A 53 3.18 17.91 3.18
N LEU A 54 4.38 17.65 3.71
CA LEU A 54 4.94 16.30 3.84
C LEU A 54 4.13 15.40 4.77
N THR A 55 3.38 15.97 5.71
CA THR A 55 2.55 15.21 6.65
C THR A 55 1.13 15.03 6.13
N LEU A 56 0.47 16.10 5.69
CA LEU A 56 -0.95 16.11 5.36
C LEU A 56 -1.24 15.42 4.02
N ILE A 57 -0.39 15.60 3.01
CA ILE A 57 -0.63 15.03 1.67
C ILE A 57 -0.65 13.50 1.71
N PRO A 58 0.34 12.79 2.30
CA PRO A 58 0.31 11.34 2.38
C PRO A 58 -0.86 10.80 3.21
N ILE A 59 -1.26 11.52 4.27
CA ILE A 59 -2.44 11.19 5.07
C ILE A 59 -3.69 11.19 4.19
N LYS A 60 -3.90 12.29 3.45
CA LYS A 60 -5.06 12.43 2.58
C LYS A 60 -5.09 11.37 1.48
N ILE A 61 -3.95 11.10 0.84
CA ILE A 61 -3.85 10.04 -0.19
C ILE A 61 -4.18 8.67 0.40
N SER A 62 -3.68 8.34 1.60
CA SER A 62 -3.98 7.06 2.23
C SER A 62 -5.45 6.92 2.62
N GLN A 63 -6.09 7.99 3.09
CA GLN A 63 -7.52 8.01 3.40
C GLN A 63 -8.35 7.81 2.14
N MET A 64 -8.04 8.52 1.06
CA MET A 64 -8.70 8.36 -0.24
C MET A 64 -8.56 6.93 -0.78
N ASN A 65 -7.36 6.33 -0.69
CA ASN A 65 -7.17 4.94 -1.12
C ASN A 65 -7.99 3.95 -0.28
N LYS A 66 -8.16 4.22 1.02
CA LYS A 66 -8.98 3.41 1.90
C LYS A 66 -10.47 3.55 1.56
N GLU A 67 -10.96 4.77 1.37
CA GLU A 67 -12.34 5.03 0.96
C GLU A 67 -12.66 4.37 -0.38
N LEU A 68 -11.75 4.45 -1.36
CA LEU A 68 -11.91 3.76 -2.65
C LEU A 68 -11.95 2.23 -2.50
N SER A 69 -11.08 1.68 -1.65
CA SER A 69 -11.12 0.24 -1.31
C SER A 69 -12.48 -0.12 -0.71
N ASP A 70 -12.94 0.63 0.27
CA ASP A 70 -14.18 0.35 1.01
C ASP A 70 -15.43 0.50 0.11
N GLN A 71 -15.41 1.42 -0.86
CA GLN A 71 -16.48 1.59 -1.85
C GLN A 71 -16.52 0.47 -2.89
N LEU A 72 -15.36 0.00 -3.37
CA LEU A 72 -15.26 -1.02 -4.41
C LEU A 72 -15.37 -2.44 -3.86
N LEU A 73 -15.01 -2.67 -2.60
CA LEU A 73 -14.98 -4.00 -2.01
C LEU A 73 -16.34 -4.73 -2.09
N PRO A 74 -17.51 -4.11 -1.80
CA PRO A 74 -18.81 -4.77 -1.96
C PRO A 74 -19.08 -5.24 -3.38
N GLU A 75 -18.74 -4.42 -4.38
CA GLU A 75 -18.89 -4.78 -5.80
C GLU A 75 -18.02 -6.00 -6.13
N TYR A 76 -16.78 -6.04 -5.66
CA TYR A 76 -15.89 -7.18 -5.88
C TYR A 76 -16.34 -8.43 -5.13
N ILE A 77 -16.95 -8.30 -3.94
CA ILE A 77 -17.52 -9.44 -3.23
C ILE A 77 -18.67 -10.09 -4.03
N HIS A 78 -19.47 -9.28 -4.72
CA HIS A 78 -20.60 -9.78 -5.50
C HIS A 78 -20.24 -10.32 -6.88
N TYR A 79 -19.26 -9.72 -7.56
CA TYR A 79 -18.97 -10.00 -8.97
C TYR A 79 -17.62 -10.67 -9.24
N ALA A 80 -16.76 -10.89 -8.24
CA ALA A 80 -15.49 -11.56 -8.46
C ALA A 80 -15.67 -13.09 -8.39
N ASP A 81 -15.25 -13.76 -9.46
CA ASP A 81 -15.22 -15.22 -9.50
C ASP A 81 -14.07 -15.75 -8.62
N GLU A 82 -14.31 -16.91 -8.02
CA GLU A 82 -13.31 -17.59 -7.18
C GLU A 82 -12.33 -18.36 -8.07
N TYR A 83 -11.03 -18.09 -7.88
CA TYR A 83 -9.95 -18.73 -8.62
C TYR A 83 -8.92 -19.30 -7.68
N ASN A 84 -8.39 -20.47 -8.05
CA ASN A 84 -7.18 -21.00 -7.41
C ASN A 84 -5.94 -20.23 -7.87
N ILE A 85 -4.90 -20.19 -7.04
CA ILE A 85 -3.66 -19.47 -7.40
C ILE A 85 -3.02 -20.05 -8.67
N SER A 86 -3.11 -21.36 -8.90
CA SER A 86 -2.60 -22.01 -10.10
C SER A 86 -3.32 -21.61 -11.39
N GLU A 87 -4.56 -21.14 -11.30
CA GLU A 87 -5.39 -20.75 -12.46
C GLU A 87 -5.09 -19.32 -12.93
N ILE A 88 -4.37 -18.54 -12.12
CA ILE A 88 -3.98 -17.17 -12.45
C ILE A 88 -2.86 -17.18 -13.50
N ASN A 89 -3.29 -17.19 -14.76
CA ASN A 89 -2.43 -17.21 -15.94
C ASN A 89 -2.59 -15.92 -16.79
N LYS A 90 -2.25 -15.98 -18.09
CA LYS A 90 -2.38 -14.82 -19.01
C LYS A 90 -3.80 -14.59 -19.50
N ASP A 91 -4.64 -15.62 -19.47
CA ASP A 91 -6.02 -15.58 -19.98
C ASP A 91 -6.95 -14.89 -18.99
N THR A 92 -6.61 -14.95 -17.70
CA THR A 92 -7.32 -14.26 -16.61
C THR A 92 -6.96 -12.76 -16.50
N LEU A 93 -6.21 -12.21 -17.46
CA LEU A 93 -5.79 -10.82 -17.43
C LEU A 93 -7.00 -9.87 -17.45
N ASN A 94 -6.94 -8.82 -16.62
CA ASN A 94 -7.98 -7.81 -16.41
C ASN A 94 -9.30 -8.36 -15.84
N GLN A 95 -9.35 -9.64 -15.45
CA GLN A 95 -10.51 -10.20 -14.77
C GLN A 95 -10.47 -9.86 -13.27
N ARG A 96 -11.68 -9.73 -12.70
CA ARG A 96 -11.89 -9.59 -11.26
C ARG A 96 -11.78 -10.98 -10.64
N VAL A 97 -10.94 -11.13 -9.64
CA VAL A 97 -10.64 -12.43 -9.02
C VAL A 97 -10.80 -12.35 -7.52
N LYS A 98 -11.38 -13.41 -6.95
CA LYS A 98 -11.40 -13.74 -5.53
C LYS A 98 -10.45 -14.91 -5.32
N ILE A 99 -9.49 -14.75 -4.39
CA ILE A 99 -8.55 -15.82 -4.01
C ILE A 99 -8.64 -16.03 -2.51
N VAL A 100 -8.83 -17.28 -2.12
CA VAL A 100 -8.80 -17.70 -0.72
C VAL A 100 -7.44 -18.31 -0.43
N GLY A 101 -6.82 -17.93 0.67
CA GLY A 101 -5.55 -18.54 1.06
C GLY A 101 -4.99 -18.00 2.36
N LYS A 102 -3.89 -18.61 2.80
CA LYS A 102 -3.17 -18.23 4.01
C LYS A 102 -2.23 -17.07 3.74
N LEU A 103 -2.28 -16.05 4.59
CA LEU A 103 -1.37 -14.91 4.53
C LEU A 103 0.04 -15.32 5.03
N ASP A 104 1.00 -15.42 4.12
CA ASP A 104 2.39 -15.77 4.45
C ASP A 104 3.18 -14.54 4.93
N LYS A 105 3.16 -13.47 4.13
CA LYS A 105 4.00 -12.28 4.38
C LYS A 105 3.31 -10.99 4.01
N ILE A 106 3.50 -9.96 4.83
CA ILE A 106 3.18 -8.57 4.52
C ILE A 106 4.51 -7.82 4.34
N ILE A 107 4.66 -7.14 3.21
CA ILE A 107 5.84 -6.35 2.84
C ILE A 107 5.39 -4.90 2.71
N TYR A 108 5.91 -4.03 3.58
CA TYR A 108 5.77 -2.59 3.46
C TYR A 108 7.00 -2.06 2.73
N GLY A 109 6.83 -1.72 1.45
CA GLY A 109 7.87 -1.09 0.65
C GLY A 109 7.96 0.41 0.90
N ILE A 110 8.72 1.13 0.08
CA ILE A 110 8.84 2.60 0.14
C ILE A 110 7.49 3.29 -0.17
N SER A 111 6.62 2.61 -0.92
CA SER A 111 5.31 3.10 -1.36
C SER A 111 4.22 2.85 -0.31
N THR A 112 3.16 3.67 -0.39
CA THR A 112 1.97 3.59 0.47
C THR A 112 1.12 2.33 0.28
N LYS A 113 1.45 1.54 -0.74
CA LYS A 113 0.76 0.30 -1.15
C LYS A 113 1.51 -0.91 -0.62
N PRO A 114 0.99 -1.64 0.38
CA PRO A 114 1.64 -2.85 0.87
C PRO A 114 1.53 -3.99 -0.14
N THR A 115 2.57 -4.81 -0.22
CA THR A 115 2.54 -6.06 -0.97
C THR A 115 2.33 -7.21 0.01
N ILE A 116 1.34 -8.04 -0.23
CA ILE A 116 1.11 -9.27 0.53
C ILE A 116 1.47 -10.50 -0.30
N ARG A 117 1.90 -11.56 0.36
CA ARG A 117 2.07 -12.89 -0.22
C ARG A 117 1.01 -13.80 0.37
N ILE A 118 0.23 -14.41 -0.51
CA ILE A 118 -0.81 -15.38 -0.15
C ILE A 118 -0.37 -16.74 -0.66
N LYS A 119 -0.60 -17.77 0.16
CA LYS A 119 -0.33 -19.16 -0.16
C LYS A 119 -1.62 -19.97 -0.04
N ASP A 120 -1.91 -20.72 -1.08
CA ASP A 120 -2.98 -21.68 -1.16
C ASP A 120 -2.37 -23.08 -1.38
N ASP A 121 -3.19 -24.14 -1.35
CA ASP A 121 -2.76 -25.51 -1.65
C ASP A 121 -2.17 -25.64 -3.05
N THR A 122 -2.58 -24.76 -3.97
CA THR A 122 -2.15 -24.75 -5.37
C THR A 122 -0.88 -23.96 -5.66
N GLY A 123 -0.47 -23.03 -4.78
CA GLY A 123 0.72 -22.20 -5.04
C GLY A 123 0.86 -20.96 -4.16
N GLU A 124 1.77 -20.07 -4.55
CA GLU A 124 1.97 -18.76 -3.90
C GLU A 124 1.89 -17.61 -4.91
N ILE A 125 1.25 -16.50 -4.51
CA ILE A 125 1.17 -15.29 -5.32
C ILE A 125 1.37 -14.02 -4.49
N PHE A 126 1.95 -13.02 -5.14
CA PHE A 126 2.08 -11.67 -4.58
C PHE A 126 0.93 -10.79 -5.05
N SER A 127 0.31 -10.07 -4.12
CA SER A 127 -0.70 -9.07 -4.41
C SER A 127 -0.27 -7.71 -3.90
N ASN A 128 -0.43 -6.67 -4.72
CA ASN A 128 -0.22 -5.29 -4.31
C ASN A 128 -1.56 -4.69 -3.91
N LEU A 129 -1.72 -4.32 -2.65
CA LEU A 129 -2.97 -3.72 -2.17
C LEU A 129 -3.00 -2.21 -2.44
N ILE A 130 -4.16 -1.69 -2.79
CA ILE A 130 -4.39 -0.24 -2.90
C ILE A 130 -4.42 0.43 -1.52
N SER A 131 -4.96 -0.27 -0.53
CA SER A 131 -5.17 0.18 0.85
C SER A 131 -4.35 -0.67 1.84
N PRO A 132 -3.94 -0.11 3.00
CA PRO A 132 -3.35 -0.88 4.07
C PRO A 132 -4.23 -2.06 4.50
N VAL A 133 -3.59 -3.18 4.85
CA VAL A 133 -4.29 -4.35 5.40
C VAL A 133 -5.18 -3.92 6.60
N PRO A 134 -6.45 -4.36 6.66
CA PRO A 134 -7.35 -4.16 7.79
C PRO A 134 -6.76 -4.61 9.13
N GLU A 135 -7.24 -4.02 10.21
CA GLU A 135 -6.76 -4.35 11.55
C GLU A 135 -7.19 -5.77 11.94
N GLY A 136 -6.31 -6.49 12.64
CA GLY A 136 -6.57 -7.86 13.10
C GLY A 136 -6.11 -8.97 12.16
N ILE A 137 -5.70 -8.65 10.93
CA ILE A 137 -5.10 -9.62 10.00
C ILE A 137 -3.61 -9.76 10.30
N LYS A 138 -3.17 -10.98 10.61
CA LYS A 138 -1.79 -11.34 10.93
C LYS A 138 -1.29 -12.44 10.00
N LYS A 139 0.04 -12.57 9.92
CA LYS A 139 0.66 -13.70 9.22
C LYS A 139 0.11 -15.01 9.80
N GLY A 140 -0.31 -15.91 8.92
CA GLY A 140 -0.90 -17.19 9.26
C GLY A 140 -2.43 -17.21 9.23
N ASP A 141 -3.10 -16.06 9.13
CA ASP A 141 -4.55 -16.00 8.99
C ASP A 141 -4.99 -16.44 7.58
N ILE A 142 -6.18 -17.03 7.49
CA ILE A 142 -6.85 -17.33 6.23
C ILE A 142 -7.61 -16.07 5.80
N ILE A 143 -7.40 -15.64 4.56
CA ILE A 143 -7.97 -14.40 4.03
C ILE A 143 -8.58 -14.63 2.64
N GLU A 144 -9.63 -13.87 2.35
CA GLU A 144 -10.16 -13.64 1.00
C GLU A 144 -9.50 -12.38 0.44
N LEU A 145 -8.81 -12.52 -0.68
CA LEU A 145 -8.26 -11.41 -1.46
C LEU A 145 -9.15 -11.12 -2.65
N TYR A 146 -9.55 -9.85 -2.79
CA TYR A 146 -10.30 -9.35 -3.92
C TYR A 146 -9.44 -8.40 -4.75
N GLY A 147 -9.39 -8.60 -6.06
CA GLY A 147 -8.60 -7.72 -6.92
C GLY A 147 -8.75 -7.98 -8.41
N VAL A 148 -7.85 -7.38 -9.17
CA VAL A 148 -7.77 -7.55 -10.62
C VAL A 148 -6.41 -8.11 -11.01
N VAL A 149 -6.38 -9.09 -11.91
CA VAL A 149 -5.13 -9.62 -12.47
C VAL A 149 -4.58 -8.60 -13.45
N ALA A 150 -3.34 -8.17 -13.25
CA ALA A 150 -2.68 -7.29 -14.20
C ALA A 150 -1.23 -7.73 -14.48
N LYS A 151 -0.67 -7.14 -15.55
CA LYS A 151 0.70 -7.43 -15.98
C LYS A 151 1.69 -6.85 -14.99
N HIS A 152 2.58 -7.68 -14.45
CA HIS A 152 3.76 -7.21 -13.75
C HIS A 152 5.00 -7.43 -14.62
N TYR A 153 5.45 -6.34 -15.24
CA TYR A 153 6.66 -6.33 -16.06
C TYR A 153 7.90 -6.38 -15.18
N LYS A 154 8.85 -7.26 -15.52
CA LYS A 154 10.19 -7.19 -14.94
C LYS A 154 10.95 -6.08 -15.68
N PHE A 155 11.24 -4.99 -14.97
CA PHE A 155 12.05 -3.91 -15.51
C PHE A 155 13.53 -4.31 -15.50
N PHE A 156 14.22 -4.11 -16.62
CA PHE A 156 15.67 -4.19 -16.70
C PHE A 156 16.17 -2.82 -17.20
N GLY A 157 16.68 -1.99 -16.28
CA GLY A 157 16.97 -0.60 -16.57
C GLY A 157 15.68 0.20 -16.87
N ILE A 158 15.61 0.80 -18.06
CA ILE A 158 14.53 1.72 -18.48
C ILE A 158 13.45 1.01 -19.33
N MET A 159 13.71 -0.22 -19.78
CA MET A 159 12.81 -0.95 -20.67
C MET A 159 12.19 -2.15 -19.95
N GLY A 160 10.86 -2.19 -19.89
CA GLY A 160 10.13 -3.39 -19.49
C GLY A 160 10.20 -4.40 -20.62
N ILE A 161 10.68 -5.62 -20.36
CA ILE A 161 10.75 -6.66 -21.40
C ILE A 161 9.32 -7.20 -21.62
N PRO A 162 8.68 -6.96 -22.78
CA PRO A 162 7.26 -7.23 -22.96
C PRO A 162 6.89 -8.72 -22.84
N ASN A 163 7.84 -9.61 -23.11
CA ASN A 163 7.65 -11.07 -23.04
C ASN A 163 7.94 -11.68 -21.65
N LEU A 164 8.51 -10.91 -20.72
CA LEU A 164 8.88 -11.36 -19.37
C LEU A 164 8.02 -10.63 -18.33
N TRP A 165 6.74 -10.98 -18.32
CA TRP A 165 5.81 -10.56 -17.28
C TRP A 165 5.21 -11.78 -16.58
N LYS A 166 4.97 -11.64 -15.28
CA LYS A 166 4.18 -12.60 -14.51
C LYS A 166 2.86 -11.94 -14.12
N PRO A 167 1.74 -12.69 -14.10
CA PRO A 167 0.49 -12.15 -13.59
C PRO A 167 0.68 -11.79 -12.12
N LYS A 168 0.16 -10.63 -11.74
CA LYS A 168 0.16 -10.14 -10.37
C LYS A 168 -1.20 -9.58 -10.08
N ILE A 169 -1.68 -9.79 -8.86
CA ILE A 169 -2.99 -9.25 -8.46
C ILE A 169 -2.77 -7.84 -7.90
N TYR A 170 -3.59 -6.91 -8.36
CA TYR A 170 -3.79 -5.63 -7.70
C TYR A 170 -5.01 -5.78 -6.81
N GLY A 171 -4.75 -5.93 -5.52
CA GLY A 171 -5.78 -6.14 -4.51
C GLY A 171 -6.47 -4.83 -4.17
N ILE A 172 -7.79 -4.87 -4.19
CA ILE A 172 -8.64 -3.77 -3.77
C ILE A 172 -8.85 -3.85 -2.27
N GLY A 173 -9.13 -5.05 -1.76
CA GLY A 173 -9.26 -5.29 -0.33
C GLY A 173 -9.02 -6.74 0.04
N VAL A 174 -8.93 -6.97 1.34
CA VAL A 174 -8.81 -8.30 1.93
C VAL A 174 -9.80 -8.44 3.08
N ARG A 175 -10.35 -9.64 3.25
CA ARG A 175 -11.25 -9.98 4.34
C ARG A 175 -10.73 -11.20 5.07
N LYS A 176 -10.82 -11.21 6.40
CA LYS A 176 -10.46 -12.37 7.22
C LYS A 176 -11.65 -13.34 7.30
N ILE A 177 -11.35 -14.63 7.20
CA ILE A 177 -12.30 -15.74 7.43
C ILE A 177 -12.04 -16.31 8.83
#